data_AF-A0A415SPP9-F1
#
_entry.id   AF-A0A415SPP9-F1
#
_cell.length_a   1.000
_cell.length_b   1.000
_cell.length_c   1.000
_cell.angle_alpha   90.00
_cell.angle_beta   90.00
_cell.angle_gamma   90.00
#
_symmetry.space_group_name_H-M   'P 1'
#
loop_
_entity.id
_entity.type
_entity.pdbx_description
1 polymer ?
#
loop_
_entity_poly.entity_id
_entity_poly.type
_entity_poly.pdbx_seq_one_letter_code
_entity_poly.pdbx_strand_id
1 'polypeptide(L)' 'MVRDVQATPIEGVRIYSVGNEKELAVTNKKGEYVLKQVAADDVLIFSKAGHVSRRMPMEGHPVLNVRL' A
#
# COMPACT_ATOMS: atom_id res chain seq x y z
N MET A 1 -3.81 -6.28 -0.31
CA MET A 1 -5.04 -5.55 -0.67
C MET A 1 -5.29 -4.44 0.36
N VAL A 2 -5.92 -3.34 -0.02
CA VAL A 2 -6.23 -2.21 0.86
C VAL A 2 -7.74 -2.08 1.07
N ARG A 3 -8.17 -1.96 2.32
CA ARG A 3 -9.57 -1.85 2.75
C ARG A 3 -9.74 -0.80 3.84
N ASP A 4 -10.97 -0.34 4.04
CA ASP A 4 -11.33 0.53 5.17
C ASP A 4 -11.68 -0.26 6.43
N VAL A 5 -12.18 0.45 7.45
CA VAL A 5 -12.62 -0.14 8.71
C VAL A 5 -13.84 -1.06 8.63
N GLN A 6 -14.61 -1.00 7.56
CA GLN A 6 -15.76 -1.84 7.29
C GLN A 6 -15.44 -2.96 6.30
N ALA A 7 -14.15 -3.19 6.01
CA ALA A 7 -13.66 -4.14 5.01
C ALA A 7 -14.06 -3.81 3.56
N THR A 8 -14.48 -2.56 3.29
CA THR A 8 -14.74 -2.08 1.94
C THR A 8 -13.41 -1.86 1.20
N PRO A 9 -13.22 -2.40 -0.02
CA PRO A 9 -12.01 -2.14 -0.79
C PRO A 9 -11.85 -0.66 -1.15
N ILE A 10 -10.61 -0.16 -1.09
CA ILE A 10 -10.31 1.23 -1.38
C ILE A 10 -9.53 1.34 -2.70
N GLU A 11 -10.17 1.91 -3.72
CA GLU A 11 -9.53 2.31 -4.99
C GLU A 11 -8.67 3.57 -4.83
N GLY A 12 -7.60 3.69 -5.63
CA GLY A 12 -6.84 4.94 -5.75
C GLY A 12 -5.88 5.22 -4.59
N VAL A 13 -5.56 4.22 -3.78
CA VAL A 13 -4.52 4.32 -2.75
C VAL A 13 -3.17 4.27 -3.42
N ARG A 14 -2.37 5.32 -3.23
CA ARG A 14 -1.00 5.41 -3.72
C ARG A 14 -0.05 4.70 -2.77
N ILE A 15 0.82 3.87 -3.32
CA ILE A 15 1.80 3.09 -2.57
C ILE A 15 3.19 3.61 -2.93
N TYR A 16 3.83 4.29 -1.99
CA TYR A 16 5.16 4.85 -2.13
C TYR A 16 6.18 3.99 -1.38
N SER A 17 7.33 3.73 -1.99
CA SER A 17 8.45 3.06 -1.34
C SER A 17 9.44 4.09 -0.83
N VAL A 18 9.80 3.99 0.45
CA VAL A 18 10.79 4.87 1.06
C VAL A 18 12.19 4.56 0.50
N GLY A 19 12.57 3.28 0.39
CA GLY A 19 13.88 2.89 -0.11
C GLY A 19 14.12 3.20 -1.58
N ASN A 20 13.09 3.12 -2.43
CA ASN A 20 13.19 3.47 -3.85
C ASN A 20 12.84 4.93 -4.16
N GLU A 21 12.40 5.68 -3.15
CA GLU A 21 11.96 7.07 -3.25
C GLU A 21 10.92 7.34 -4.36
N LYS A 22 10.03 6.38 -4.65
CA LYS A 22 9.04 6.50 -5.73
C LYS A 22 7.71 5.82 -5.44
N GLU A 23 6.67 6.28 -6.14
CA GLU A 23 5.39 5.58 -6.22
C GLU A 23 5.57 4.28 -7.01
N LEU A 24 5.07 3.17 -6.46
CA LEU A 24 5.21 1.84 -7.05
C LEU A 24 3.91 1.32 -7.65
N ALA A 25 2.78 1.71 -7.08
CA ALA A 25 1.48 1.23 -7.50
C ALA A 25 0.35 2.14 -6.99
N VAL A 26 -0.80 2.01 -7.64
CA VAL A 26 -2.08 2.55 -7.19
C VAL A 26 -3.09 1.41 -7.14
N THR A 27 -3.92 1.37 -6.10
CA THR A 27 -4.94 0.31 -5.97
C THR A 27 -6.04 0.44 -7.03
N ASN A 28 -6.47 -0.70 -7.58
CA ASN A 28 -7.61 -0.77 -8.52
C ASN A 28 -8.97 -0.67 -7.79
N LYS A 29 -10.09 -0.77 -8.53
CA LYS A 29 -11.47 -0.79 -8.00
C LYS A 29 -11.74 -1.84 -6.93
N LYS A 30 -10.94 -2.91 -6.88
CA LYS A 30 -11.03 -3.99 -5.90
C LYS A 30 -10.08 -3.81 -4.72
N GLY A 31 -9.39 -2.66 -4.60
CA GLY A 31 -8.40 -2.40 -3.57
C GLY A 31 -7.11 -3.23 -3.72
N GLU A 32 -6.91 -3.88 -4.86
CA GLU A 32 -5.75 -4.72 -5.13
C GLU A 32 -4.63 -3.87 -5.73
N TYR A 33 -3.39 -4.30 -5.49
CA TYR A 33 -2.19 -3.68 -6.04
C TYR A 33 -1.16 -4.76 -6.34
N VAL A 34 -0.23 -4.46 -7.25
CA VAL A 34 0.90 -5.34 -7.59
C VAL A 34 2.17 -4.51 -7.51
N LEU A 35 3.11 -4.94 -6.67
CA LEU A 35 4.43 -4.33 -6.55
C LEU A 35 5.38 -5.07 -7.48
N LYS A 36 6.09 -4.37 -8.36
CA LYS A 36 7.02 -5.00 -9.31
C LYS A 36 8.30 -5.46 -8.62
N GLN A 37 8.97 -4.54 -7.93
CA GLN A 37 10.22 -4.80 -7.21
C GLN A 37 10.26 -3.90 -5.97
N VAL A 38 10.40 -4.53 -4.81
CA VAL A 38 10.51 -3.90 -3.49
C VAL A 38 11.49 -4.71 -2.67
N ALA A 39 12.39 -4.04 -1.96
CA ALA A 39 13.32 -4.71 -1.07
C ALA A 39 12.57 -5.29 0.15
N ALA A 40 13.01 -6.44 0.66
CA ALA A 40 12.34 -7.14 1.75
C ALA A 40 12.31 -6.35 3.07
N ASP A 41 13.25 -5.42 3.24
CA ASP A 41 13.45 -4.53 4.38
C ASP A 41 12.90 -3.11 4.15
N ASP A 42 12.24 -2.87 3.02
CA ASP A 42 11.69 -1.55 2.68
C ASP A 42 10.48 -1.19 3.55
N VAL A 43 10.17 0.10 3.60
CA VAL A 43 8.95 0.64 4.21
C VAL A 43 8.07 1.23 3.13
N LEU A 44 6.83 0.76 3.06
CA LEU A 44 5.81 1.26 2.16
C LEU A 44 4.89 2.26 2.87
N ILE A 45 4.56 3.34 2.18
CA ILE A 45 3.59 4.33 2.61
C ILE A 45 2.34 4.21 1.74
N PHE A 46 1.23 3.86 2.36
CA PHE A 46 -0.09 3.81 1.74
C PHE A 46 -0.81 5.12 2.05
N SER A 47 -1.21 5.85 1.01
CA SER A 47 -1.82 7.18 1.16
C SER A 47 -2.99 7.39 0.21
N LYS A 48 -4.01 8.10 0.70
CA LYS A 48 -5.16 8.55 -0.07
C LYS A 48 -5.74 9.80 0.59
N ALA A 49 -6.17 10.77 -0.22
CA ALA A 49 -6.87 11.96 0.31
C ALA A 49 -8.08 11.54 1.15
N GLY A 50 -8.25 12.20 2.30
CA GLY A 50 -9.31 11.88 3.27
C GLY A 50 -9.07 10.63 4.13
N HIS A 51 -7.91 9.97 4.02
CA HIS A 51 -7.52 8.86 4.88
C HIS A 51 -6.20 9.17 5.60
N VAL A 52 -6.00 8.59 6.78
CA VAL A 52 -4.72 8.67 7.49
C VAL A 52 -3.72 7.76 6.77
N SER A 53 -2.61 8.33 6.31
CA SER A 53 -1.55 7.55 5.67
C SER A 53 -0.97 6.51 6.62
N ARG A 54 -0.64 5.33 6.08
CA ARG A 54 -0.12 4.22 6.86
C ARG A 54 1.24 3.77 6.36
N ARG A 55 2.18 3.64 7.29
CA ARG A 55 3.53 3.10 7.05
C ARG A 55 3.53 1.63 7.39
N MET A 56 4.01 0.80 6.48
CA MET A 56 4.06 -0.65 6.61
C MET A 56 5.46 -1.13 6.24
N PRO A 57 6.25 -1.68 7.17
CA PRO A 57 7.48 -2.37 6.83
C PRO A 57 7.13 -3.65 6.05
N MET A 58 7.96 -4.00 5.06
CA MET A 58 7.76 -5.21 4.27
C MET A 58 8.05 -6.47 5.09
N GLU A 59 9.09 -6.45 5.94
CA GLU A 59 9.50 -7.59 6.80
C GLU A 59 9.57 -8.94 6.05
N GLY A 60 9.91 -8.91 4.76
CA GLY A 60 9.91 -10.10 3.89
C GLY A 60 8.53 -10.64 3.50
N HIS A 61 7.43 -9.99 3.87
CA HIS A 61 6.08 -10.36 3.47
C HIS A 61 5.76 -9.91 2.04
N PRO A 62 5.51 -10.84 1.09
CA PRO A 62 5.24 -10.49 -0.30
C PRO A 62 3.83 -9.90 -0.51
N VAL A 63 2.94 -10.04 0.49
CA VAL A 63 1.55 -9.55 0.44
C VAL A 63 1.23 -8.83 1.75
N LEU A 64 0.81 -7.57 1.64
CA LEU A 64 0.32 -6.80 2.79
C LEU A 64 -1.19 -6.57 2.65
N ASN A 65 -1.91 -6.82 3.75
CA ASN A 65 -3.29 -6.39 3.90
C ASN A 65 -3.31 -5.14 4.75
N VAL A 66 -3.73 -4.02 4.15
CA VAL A 66 -3.65 -2.70 4.77
C VAL A 66 -5.05 -2.19 5.05
N ARG A 67 -5.21 -1.66 6.26
CA ARG A 67 -6.44 -1.02 6.72
C ARG A 67 -6.17 0.48 6.89
N LEU A 68 -6.85 1.29 6.08
CA LEU A 68 -6.83 2.76 6.16
C LEU A 68 -8.07 3.29 6.88
#